data_AF-A0A7W1AVL3-F1
#
_entry.id   AF-A0A7W1AVL3-F1
#
_cell.length_a   1.000
_cell.length_b   1.000
_cell.length_c   1.000
_cell.angle_alpha   90.00
_cell.angle_beta   90.00
_cell.angle_gamma   90.00
#
_symmetry.space_group_name_H-M   'P 1'
#
loop_
_entity.id
_entity.type
_entity.pdbx_description
1 polymer ?
#
loop_
_entity_poly.entity_id
_entity_poly.type
_entity_poly.pdbx_seq_one_letter_code
_entity_poly.pdbx_strand_id
1 'polypeptide(L)'
;DLVFPHHENELAQSRCAHGTRQMAKVWMHNGFLQVEGQKMSKSLGNFVTIRDLLADWPGEALRLNMLRTHYRQPIDWTVKGLEESLKVLERWHAAAGDAHPWTGQNPLLSKVLAPLLDDLNTPLAIAVIHNMAVEVADDHEGDDRGMFRAALNLLGLLQGSETEWRRWRRDGVTVDEARVAELIRARNVARGGRNWAEADRIRGELEAMGVVLKDGPEGTSWELKR
;
A
#
# COMPACT_ATOMS: atom_id res chain seq x y z
N ASP A 1 18.33 8.34 16.37
CA ASP A 1 19.82 8.29 16.34
C ASP A 1 20.44 9.67 16.16
N LEU A 2 19.83 10.58 15.41
CA LEU A 2 20.42 11.91 15.18
C LEU A 2 20.38 12.88 16.37
N VAL A 3 19.52 12.64 17.38
CA VAL A 3 19.46 13.47 18.60
C VAL A 3 20.87 13.68 19.18
N PHE A 4 21.65 12.60 19.30
CA PHE A 4 23.03 12.66 19.75
C PHE A 4 23.92 11.69 18.95
N PRO A 5 25.13 12.09 18.54
CA PRO A 5 25.75 13.41 18.78
C PRO A 5 25.39 14.47 17.74
N HIS A 6 24.69 14.11 16.66
CA HIS A 6 24.59 14.94 15.46
C HIS A 6 23.88 16.28 15.71
N HIS A 7 22.62 16.28 16.16
CA HIS A 7 21.86 17.52 16.38
C HIS A 7 22.43 18.36 17.53
N GLU A 8 22.98 17.73 18.57
CA GLU A 8 23.68 18.45 19.64
C GLU A 8 24.94 19.17 19.12
N ASN A 9 25.69 18.55 18.22
CA ASN A 9 26.84 19.19 17.57
C ASN A 9 26.39 20.34 16.65
N GLU A 10 25.32 20.17 15.87
CA GLU A 10 24.77 21.24 15.04
C GLU A 10 24.32 22.43 15.88
N LEU A 11 23.67 22.17 17.02
CA LEU A 11 23.26 23.18 17.97
C LEU A 11 24.46 23.95 18.53
N ALA A 12 25.51 23.23 18.95
CA ALA A 12 26.73 23.83 19.47
C ALA A 12 27.44 24.69 18.42
N GLN A 13 27.67 24.15 17.23
CA GLN A 13 28.31 24.87 16.11
C GLN A 13 27.54 26.14 15.75
N SER A 14 26.23 26.03 15.53
CA SER A 14 25.38 27.15 15.12
C SER A 14 25.34 28.26 16.17
N ARG A 15 25.15 27.90 17.44
CA ARG A 15 25.06 28.89 18.53
C ARG A 15 26.39 29.59 18.80
N CYS A 16 27.50 28.85 18.75
CA CYS A 16 28.83 29.42 18.97
C CYS A 16 29.27 30.33 17.81
N ALA A 17 28.98 29.94 16.56
CA ALA A 17 29.36 30.73 15.39
C ALA A 17 28.58 32.05 15.28
N HIS A 18 27.30 32.03 15.64
CA HIS A 18 26.40 33.19 15.46
C HIS A 18 26.08 33.94 16.75
N GLY A 19 26.54 33.48 17.91
CA GLY A 19 26.22 34.08 19.21
C GLY A 19 24.73 33.99 19.59
N THR A 20 23.99 33.04 19.01
CA THR A 20 22.54 32.92 19.22
C THR A 20 22.21 32.03 20.43
N ARG A 21 21.08 32.33 21.09
CA ARG A 21 20.59 31.51 22.22
C ARG A 21 19.91 30.21 21.76
N GLN A 22 19.35 30.19 20.55
CA GLN A 22 18.59 29.07 19.99
C GLN A 22 18.92 28.91 18.50
N MET A 23 19.01 27.66 18.03
CA MET A 23 19.14 27.33 16.59
C MET A 23 17.76 27.12 15.94
N ALA A 24 16.89 26.35 16.60
CA ALA A 24 15.54 26.04 16.12
C ALA A 24 14.54 26.08 17.28
N LYS A 25 13.28 26.39 16.97
CA LYS A 25 12.16 26.39 17.94
C LYS A 25 11.55 25.01 18.12
N VAL A 26 11.57 24.20 17.08
CA VAL A 26 10.96 22.87 17.02
C VAL A 26 11.98 21.91 16.42
N TRP A 27 12.15 20.77 17.07
CA TRP A 27 12.91 19.64 16.57
C TRP A 27 11.96 18.45 16.47
N MET A 28 11.99 17.77 15.33
CA MET A 28 11.18 16.57 15.09
C MET A 28 12.13 15.39 14.86
N HIS A 29 11.85 14.27 15.52
CA HIS A 29 12.64 13.05 15.40
C HIS A 29 11.70 11.89 15.11
N ASN A 30 12.03 11.11 14.09
CA ASN A 30 11.29 9.92 13.74
C ASN A 30 11.77 8.70 14.54
N GLY A 31 10.86 7.75 14.70
CA GLY A 31 11.15 6.43 15.23
C GLY A 31 12.04 5.62 14.28
N PHE A 32 12.69 4.60 14.83
CA PHE A 32 13.53 3.71 14.06
C PHE A 32 12.71 2.75 13.19
N LEU A 33 13.24 2.43 12.02
CA LEU A 33 12.71 1.39 11.15
C LEU A 33 13.43 0.07 11.38
N GLN A 34 12.65 -0.98 11.61
CA GLN A 34 13.06 -2.38 11.62
C GLN A 34 12.52 -3.07 10.35
N VAL A 35 13.11 -4.20 9.98
CA VAL A 35 12.65 -5.07 8.90
C VAL A 35 12.51 -6.47 9.47
N GLU A 36 11.31 -7.02 9.41
CA GLU A 36 10.98 -8.36 9.93
C GLU A 36 11.47 -8.55 11.38
N GLY A 37 11.20 -7.56 12.24
CA GLY A 37 11.59 -7.54 13.65
C GLY A 37 13.10 -7.37 13.91
N GLN A 38 13.92 -7.19 12.87
CA GLN A 38 15.36 -7.01 12.96
C GLN A 38 15.79 -5.61 12.56
N LYS A 39 16.91 -5.13 13.11
CA LYS A 39 17.52 -3.90 12.60
C LYS A 39 17.95 -4.10 11.15
N MET A 40 17.60 -3.16 10.29
CA MET A 40 18.05 -3.17 8.89
C MET A 40 19.58 -2.98 8.84
N SER A 41 20.30 -3.89 8.20
CA SER A 41 21.74 -3.72 7.93
C SER A 41 22.19 -4.50 6.69
N LYS A 42 23.15 -3.94 5.94
CA LYS A 42 23.74 -4.64 4.79
C LYS A 42 24.41 -5.96 5.19
N SER A 43 24.98 -6.03 6.38
CA SER A 43 25.65 -7.23 6.91
C SER A 43 24.70 -8.38 7.24
N LEU A 44 23.45 -8.08 7.63
CA LEU A 44 22.41 -9.09 7.89
C LEU A 44 21.70 -9.54 6.60
N GLY A 45 21.97 -8.88 5.46
CA GLY A 45 21.30 -9.18 4.18
C GLY A 45 19.83 -8.79 4.11
N ASN A 46 19.28 -8.14 5.16
CA ASN A 46 17.89 -7.69 5.24
C ASN A 46 17.68 -6.23 4.80
N PHE A 47 18.67 -5.67 4.08
CA PHE A 47 18.60 -4.31 3.55
C PHE A 47 17.86 -4.33 2.21
N VAL A 48 16.71 -3.65 2.14
CA VAL A 48 15.93 -3.44 0.92
C VAL A 48 15.99 -1.97 0.54
N THR A 49 16.23 -1.66 -0.74
CA THR A 49 16.12 -0.27 -1.22
C THR A 49 14.72 0.02 -1.72
N ILE A 50 14.34 1.30 -1.74
CA ILE A 50 13.11 1.74 -2.38
C ILE A 50 13.10 1.34 -3.87
N ARG A 51 14.25 1.36 -4.56
CA ARG A 51 14.35 0.94 -5.96
C ARG A 51 13.97 -0.53 -6.13
N ASP A 52 14.47 -1.40 -5.25
CA ASP A 52 14.17 -2.84 -5.29
C ASP A 52 12.68 -3.07 -5.00
N LEU A 53 12.15 -2.40 -3.97
CA LEU A 53 10.74 -2.50 -3.61
C LEU A 53 9.80 -2.03 -4.73
N LEU A 54 10.16 -0.96 -5.45
CA LEU A 54 9.35 -0.44 -6.56
C LEU A 54 9.34 -1.33 -7.80
N ALA A 55 10.17 -2.38 -7.86
CA ALA A 55 10.08 -3.38 -8.91
C ALA A 55 8.82 -4.26 -8.75
N ASP A 56 8.46 -4.57 -7.50
CA ASP A 56 7.37 -5.51 -7.18
C ASP A 56 6.13 -4.82 -6.58
N TRP A 57 6.31 -3.64 -5.98
CA TRP A 57 5.27 -2.95 -5.21
C TRP A 57 4.98 -1.54 -5.74
N PRO A 58 3.71 -1.09 -5.70
CA PRO A 58 3.40 0.27 -6.08
C PRO A 58 3.91 1.21 -4.97
N GLY A 59 4.47 2.36 -5.36
CA GLY A 59 5.02 3.31 -4.40
C GLY A 59 4.01 3.80 -3.36
N GLU A 60 2.72 3.83 -3.72
CA GLU A 60 1.65 4.17 -2.78
C GLU A 60 1.48 3.11 -1.67
N ALA A 61 1.70 1.82 -1.93
CA ALA A 61 1.66 0.78 -0.89
C ALA A 61 2.81 0.97 0.10
N LEU A 62 4.01 1.31 -0.39
CA LEU A 62 5.16 1.63 0.45
C LEU A 62 4.85 2.84 1.34
N ARG A 63 4.29 3.91 0.75
CA ARG A 63 3.91 5.13 1.47
C ARG A 63 2.85 4.85 2.53
N LEU A 64 1.75 4.19 2.18
CA LEU A 64 0.68 3.87 3.13
C LEU A 64 1.23 3.04 4.29
N ASN A 65 2.06 2.04 4.01
CA ASN A 65 2.67 1.21 5.04
C ASN A 65 3.48 2.04 6.06
N MET A 66 4.20 3.06 5.60
CA MET A 66 4.90 4.02 6.47
C MET A 66 3.96 4.89 7.30
N LEU A 67 2.86 5.36 6.70
CA LEU A 67 1.91 6.23 7.38
C LEU A 67 1.05 5.50 8.43
N ARG A 68 0.97 4.16 8.38
CA ARG A 68 0.21 3.35 9.34
C ARG A 68 0.78 3.36 10.76
N THR A 69 2.03 3.80 10.94
CA THR A 69 2.65 3.99 12.26
C THR A 69 2.92 5.46 12.49
N HIS A 70 2.63 5.95 13.70
CA HIS A 70 2.92 7.33 14.05
C HIS A 70 4.43 7.62 13.89
N TYR A 71 4.81 8.75 13.29
CA TYR A 71 6.21 9.00 12.89
C TYR A 71 7.23 8.88 14.03
N ARG A 72 6.81 9.14 15.27
CA ARG A 72 7.62 9.03 16.51
C ARG A 72 7.79 7.61 17.05
N GLN A 73 6.98 6.67 16.59
CA GLN A 73 7.02 5.28 17.06
C GLN A 73 7.95 4.44 16.18
N PRO A 74 8.62 3.42 16.76
CA PRO A 74 9.33 2.45 15.95
C PRO A 74 8.38 1.77 14.97
N ILE A 75 8.83 1.61 13.73
CA ILE A 75 8.07 0.90 12.70
C ILE A 75 8.76 -0.40 12.36
N ASP A 76 7.98 -1.48 12.27
CA ASP A 76 8.46 -2.75 11.73
C ASP A 76 7.95 -2.92 10.30
N TRP A 77 8.88 -2.90 9.35
CA TRP A 77 8.63 -3.13 7.94
C TRP A 77 8.51 -4.63 7.69
N THR A 78 7.31 -5.08 7.35
CA THR A 78 7.06 -6.48 7.00
C THR A 78 6.40 -6.60 5.64
N VAL A 79 6.67 -7.71 4.94
CA VAL A 79 5.96 -8.03 3.68
C VAL A 79 4.45 -8.11 3.92
N LYS A 80 4.04 -8.71 5.05
CA LYS A 80 2.63 -8.77 5.45
C LYS A 80 2.01 -7.37 5.59
N GLY A 81 2.72 -6.42 6.19
CA GLY A 81 2.27 -5.03 6.30
C GLY A 81 2.07 -4.35 4.94
N LEU A 82 2.93 -4.67 3.96
CA LEU A 82 2.76 -4.23 2.57
C LEU A 82 1.54 -4.85 1.90
N GLU A 83 1.34 -6.16 2.03
CA GLU A 83 0.16 -6.86 1.49
C GLU A 83 -1.15 -6.27 2.05
N GLU A 84 -1.17 -5.97 3.34
CA GLU A 84 -2.31 -5.31 3.99
C GLU A 84 -2.53 -3.90 3.43
N SER A 85 -1.46 -3.11 3.29
CA SER A 85 -1.52 -1.76 2.71
C SER A 85 -2.03 -1.80 1.26
N LEU A 86 -1.60 -2.78 0.47
CA LEU A 86 -2.07 -2.97 -0.90
C LEU A 86 -3.58 -3.25 -0.95
N LYS A 87 -4.09 -4.16 -0.10
CA LYS A 87 -5.53 -4.48 0.00
C LYS A 87 -6.35 -3.26 0.43
N VAL A 88 -5.81 -2.41 1.29
CA VAL A 88 -6.44 -1.15 1.68
C VAL A 88 -6.55 -0.20 0.49
N LEU A 89 -5.45 -0.01 -0.26
CA LEU A 89 -5.45 0.84 -1.46
C LEU A 89 -6.42 0.33 -2.52
N GLU A 90 -6.50 -0.98 -2.74
CA GLU A 90 -7.47 -1.57 -3.68
C GLU A 90 -8.92 -1.19 -3.32
N ARG A 91 -9.28 -1.23 -2.04
CA ARG A 91 -10.61 -0.82 -1.55
C ARG A 91 -10.84 0.68 -1.74
N TRP A 92 -9.84 1.51 -1.43
CA TRP A 92 -9.95 2.95 -1.57
C TRP A 92 -10.02 3.40 -3.03
N HIS A 93 -9.24 2.79 -3.92
CA HIS A 93 -9.35 3.02 -5.36
C HIS A 93 -10.74 2.62 -5.88
N ALA A 94 -11.30 1.49 -5.43
CA ALA A 94 -12.64 1.08 -5.80
C ALA A 94 -13.74 2.03 -5.28
N ALA A 95 -13.61 2.53 -4.05
CA ALA A 95 -14.55 3.49 -3.47
C ALA A 95 -14.49 4.86 -4.18
N ALA A 96 -13.28 5.35 -4.46
CA ALA A 96 -13.08 6.62 -5.18
C ALA A 96 -13.47 6.53 -6.66
N GLY A 97 -13.33 5.36 -7.26
CA GLY A 97 -13.46 5.17 -8.70
C GLY A 97 -12.53 6.08 -9.52
N ASP A 98 -13.01 6.43 -10.71
CA ASP A 98 -12.36 7.39 -11.61
C ASP A 98 -12.84 8.84 -11.38
N ALA A 99 -13.42 9.13 -10.21
CA ALA A 99 -13.77 10.50 -9.84
C ALA A 99 -12.51 11.38 -9.81
N HIS A 100 -12.62 12.60 -10.32
CA HIS A 100 -11.53 13.57 -10.23
C HIS A 100 -11.47 14.16 -8.81
N PRO A 101 -10.28 14.52 -8.29
CA PRO A 101 -10.17 15.15 -6.98
C PRO A 101 -11.02 16.44 -6.94
N TRP A 102 -11.86 16.56 -5.90
CA TRP A 102 -12.68 17.74 -5.70
C TRP A 102 -11.83 18.98 -5.43
N THR A 103 -12.15 20.08 -6.12
CA THR A 103 -11.40 21.36 -6.01
C THR A 103 -12.15 22.43 -5.22
N GLY A 104 -13.41 22.20 -4.87
CA GLY A 104 -14.22 23.11 -4.07
C GLY A 104 -13.99 22.96 -2.56
N GLN A 105 -14.88 23.54 -1.77
CA GLN A 105 -14.90 23.29 -0.32
C GLN A 105 -15.15 21.80 -0.07
N ASN A 106 -14.26 21.17 0.70
CA ASN A 106 -14.30 19.75 0.99
C ASN A 106 -14.51 19.54 2.50
N PRO A 107 -15.75 19.28 2.96
CA PRO A 107 -16.03 19.01 4.36
C PRO A 107 -15.30 17.76 4.89
N LEU A 108 -15.07 16.75 4.05
CA LEU A 108 -14.35 15.53 4.44
C LEU A 108 -12.88 15.80 4.76
N LEU A 109 -12.25 16.76 4.08
CA LEU A 109 -10.86 17.13 4.33
C LEU A 109 -10.62 17.57 5.79
N SER A 110 -11.56 18.29 6.39
CA SER A 110 -11.44 18.76 7.78
C SER A 110 -11.36 17.60 8.78
N LYS A 111 -12.11 16.51 8.52
CA LYS A 111 -12.10 15.29 9.34
C LYS A 111 -10.75 14.58 9.27
N VAL A 112 -10.07 14.58 8.11
CA VAL A 112 -8.71 14.02 7.96
C VAL A 112 -7.64 14.95 8.54
N LEU A 113 -7.82 16.26 8.40
CA LEU A 113 -6.86 17.25 8.88
C LEU A 113 -6.80 17.31 10.41
N ALA A 114 -7.93 17.14 11.10
CA ALA A 114 -7.98 17.24 12.57
C ALA A 114 -7.00 16.29 13.29
N PRO A 115 -6.93 14.98 12.96
CA PRO A 115 -5.87 14.10 13.46
C PRO A 115 -4.45 14.54 13.11
N LEU A 116 -4.23 15.09 11.92
CA LEU A 116 -2.89 15.52 11.49
C LEU A 116 -2.41 16.77 12.26
N LEU A 117 -3.33 17.62 12.71
CA LEU A 117 -3.02 18.76 13.57
C LEU A 117 -2.61 18.34 15.00
N ASP A 118 -2.92 17.10 15.39
CA ASP A 118 -2.45 16.47 16.63
C ASP A 118 -1.17 15.67 16.36
N ASP A 119 -0.02 16.36 16.32
CA ASP A 119 1.32 15.77 16.12
C ASP A 119 1.43 14.82 14.90
N LEU A 120 0.81 15.17 13.77
CA LEU A 120 0.82 14.35 12.55
C LEU A 120 0.34 12.91 12.81
N ASN A 121 -0.76 12.74 13.55
CA ASN A 121 -1.32 11.43 13.87
C ASN A 121 -1.95 10.74 12.64
N THR A 122 -1.08 10.23 11.76
CA THR A 122 -1.44 9.52 10.53
C THR A 122 -2.21 8.22 10.78
N PRO A 123 -1.96 7.42 11.84
CA PRO A 123 -2.81 6.26 12.11
C PRO A 123 -4.27 6.63 12.36
N LEU A 124 -4.52 7.70 13.12
CA LEU A 124 -5.88 8.18 13.35
C LEU A 124 -6.50 8.79 12.08
N ALA A 125 -5.73 9.53 11.28
CA ALA A 125 -6.19 10.02 9.98
C ALA A 125 -6.60 8.86 9.05
N ILE A 126 -5.82 7.78 9.01
CA ILE A 126 -6.12 6.57 8.23
C ILE A 126 -7.39 5.88 8.74
N ALA A 127 -7.62 5.82 10.06
CA ALA A 127 -8.86 5.29 10.63
C ALA A 127 -10.09 6.10 10.19
N VAL A 128 -9.98 7.44 10.15
CA VAL A 128 -11.03 8.32 9.61
C VAL A 128 -11.29 8.04 8.13
N ILE A 129 -10.22 7.90 7.32
CA ILE A 129 -10.32 7.59 5.89
C ILE A 129 -10.98 6.21 5.65
N HIS A 130 -10.70 5.22 6.49
CA HIS A 130 -11.38 3.92 6.40
C HIS A 130 -12.89 4.03 6.53
N ASN A 131 -13.38 4.84 7.48
CA ASN A 131 -14.81 5.06 7.66
C ASN A 131 -15.41 5.81 6.47
N MET A 132 -14.72 6.85 5.97
CA MET A 132 -15.15 7.56 4.76
C MET A 132 -15.26 6.64 3.54
N ALA A 133 -14.33 5.69 3.38
CA ALA A 133 -14.37 4.76 2.27
C ALA A 133 -15.63 3.87 2.27
N VAL A 134 -16.15 3.54 3.46
CA VAL A 134 -17.41 2.80 3.61
C VAL A 134 -18.60 3.70 3.25
N GLU A 135 -18.66 4.92 3.81
CA GLU A 135 -19.72 5.90 3.53
C GLU A 135 -19.83 6.19 2.02
N VAL A 136 -18.69 6.39 1.35
CA VAL A 136 -18.60 6.71 -0.09
C VAL A 136 -18.85 5.50 -0.99
N ALA A 137 -18.67 4.27 -0.49
CA ALA A 137 -19.01 3.07 -1.24
C ALA A 137 -20.51 2.77 -1.21
N ASP A 138 -21.18 3.10 -0.10
CA ASP A 138 -22.62 2.93 0.07
C ASP A 138 -23.42 4.03 -0.68
N ASP A 139 -22.91 5.28 -0.70
CA ASP A 139 -23.55 6.40 -1.39
C ASP A 139 -22.96 6.63 -2.80
N HIS A 140 -23.83 6.80 -3.80
CA HIS A 140 -23.45 6.85 -5.23
C HIS A 140 -23.56 8.26 -5.83
N GLU A 141 -23.82 9.28 -5.01
CA GLU A 141 -23.96 10.66 -5.51
C GLU A 141 -22.61 11.35 -5.80
N GLY A 142 -22.65 12.21 -6.84
CA GLY A 142 -21.53 12.48 -7.76
C GLY A 142 -20.33 13.31 -7.27
N ASP A 143 -20.32 13.80 -6.03
CA ASP A 143 -19.23 14.67 -5.53
C ASP A 143 -18.41 14.04 -4.38
N ASP A 144 -19.01 13.15 -3.59
CA ASP A 144 -18.38 12.57 -2.39
C ASP A 144 -17.15 11.72 -2.73
N ARG A 145 -17.17 11.01 -3.87
CA ARG A 145 -16.00 10.28 -4.38
C ARG A 145 -14.83 11.20 -4.71
N GLY A 146 -15.11 12.36 -5.30
CA GLY A 146 -14.10 13.37 -5.59
C GLY A 146 -13.55 14.00 -4.32
N MET A 147 -14.40 14.27 -3.33
CA MET A 147 -14.01 14.79 -2.01
C MET A 147 -13.15 13.78 -1.23
N PHE A 148 -13.54 12.51 -1.25
CA PHE A 148 -12.78 11.41 -0.68
C PHE A 148 -11.40 11.27 -1.31
N ARG A 149 -11.33 11.28 -2.65
CA ARG A 149 -10.05 11.30 -3.38
C ARG A 149 -9.20 12.50 -2.98
N ALA A 150 -9.75 13.70 -2.95
CA ALA A 150 -9.02 14.89 -2.53
C ALA A 150 -8.46 14.77 -1.08
N ALA A 151 -9.20 14.13 -0.18
CA ALA A 151 -8.74 13.86 1.18
C ALA A 151 -7.56 12.86 1.23
N LEU A 152 -7.58 11.83 0.38
CA LEU A 152 -6.45 10.89 0.23
C LEU A 152 -5.23 11.54 -0.44
N ASN A 153 -5.45 12.44 -1.39
CA ASN A 153 -4.38 13.20 -2.05
C ASN A 153 -3.60 14.06 -1.05
N LEU A 154 -4.20 14.53 0.05
CA LEU A 154 -3.49 15.24 1.12
C LEU A 154 -2.35 14.40 1.70
N LEU A 155 -2.52 13.08 1.78
CA LEU A 155 -1.51 12.13 2.25
C LEU A 155 -0.60 11.60 1.13
N GLY A 156 -0.74 12.12 -0.10
CA GLY A 156 0.00 11.64 -1.26
C GLY A 156 -0.40 10.23 -1.72
N LEU A 157 -1.66 9.86 -1.49
CA LEU A 157 -2.28 8.60 -1.91
C LEU A 157 -3.30 8.88 -3.03
N LEU A 158 -3.68 7.83 -3.76
CA LEU A 158 -4.59 7.83 -4.90
C LEU A 158 -4.23 8.91 -5.94
N GLN A 159 -2.96 8.98 -6.33
CA GLN A 159 -2.53 9.95 -7.35
C GLN A 159 -3.00 9.53 -8.75
N GLY A 160 -3.20 8.23 -8.99
CA GLY A 160 -3.77 7.67 -10.22
C GLY A 160 -5.25 7.30 -10.11
N SER A 161 -5.90 7.17 -11.26
CA SER A 161 -7.29 6.68 -11.41
C SER A 161 -7.47 5.23 -10.94
N GLU A 162 -8.71 4.79 -10.70
CA GLU A 162 -9.00 3.37 -10.44
C GLU A 162 -8.62 2.53 -11.67
N THR A 163 -8.89 3.04 -12.87
CA THR A 163 -8.53 2.37 -14.12
C THR A 163 -7.02 2.14 -14.25
N GLU A 164 -6.18 3.12 -13.90
CA GLU A 164 -4.72 2.97 -13.90
C GLU A 164 -4.26 1.97 -12.83
N TRP A 165 -4.83 2.02 -11.63
CA TRP A 165 -4.54 1.06 -10.56
C TRP A 165 -4.85 -0.37 -10.98
N ARG A 166 -6.03 -0.59 -11.59
CA ARG A 166 -6.43 -1.89 -12.14
C ARG A 166 -5.50 -2.35 -13.26
N ARG A 167 -5.01 -1.43 -14.11
CA ARG A 167 -4.02 -1.76 -15.13
C ARG A 167 -2.71 -2.20 -14.50
N TRP A 168 -2.14 -1.41 -13.58
CA TRP A 168 -0.92 -1.76 -12.85
C TRP A 168 -1.05 -3.14 -12.17
N ARG A 169 -2.19 -3.43 -11.54
CA ARG A 169 -2.42 -4.72 -10.87
C ARG A 169 -2.45 -5.89 -11.86
N ARG A 170 -3.03 -5.71 -13.05
CA ARG A 170 -3.00 -6.74 -14.11
C ARG A 170 -1.59 -6.95 -14.62
N ASP A 171 -0.87 -5.86 -14.91
CA ASP A 171 0.47 -5.92 -15.49
C ASP A 171 1.52 -6.46 -14.50
N GLY A 172 1.34 -6.18 -13.20
CA GLY A 172 2.21 -6.69 -12.12
C GLY A 172 1.97 -8.17 -11.78
N VAL A 173 0.90 -8.76 -12.28
CA VAL A 173 0.69 -10.21 -12.25
C VAL A 173 1.16 -10.76 -13.61
N THR A 174 2.48 -10.82 -13.81
CA THR A 174 3.08 -11.56 -14.92
C THR A 174 2.93 -13.04 -14.65
N VAL A 175 1.74 -13.54 -14.92
CA VAL A 175 1.48 -14.96 -15.05
C VAL A 175 1.94 -15.37 -16.43
N ASP A 176 2.87 -16.32 -16.50
CA ASP A 176 3.25 -16.94 -17.77
C ASP A 176 2.01 -17.64 -18.35
N GLU A 177 1.34 -16.97 -19.28
CA GLU A 177 0.11 -17.46 -19.91
C GLU A 177 0.33 -18.80 -20.61
N ALA A 178 1.53 -19.06 -21.13
CA ALA A 178 1.87 -20.33 -21.76
C ALA A 178 1.93 -21.45 -20.71
N ARG A 179 2.52 -21.17 -19.55
CA ARG A 179 2.55 -22.09 -18.40
C ARG A 179 1.16 -22.34 -17.84
N VAL A 180 0.32 -21.32 -17.73
CA VAL A 180 -1.09 -21.48 -17.29
C VAL A 180 -1.88 -22.31 -18.28
N ALA A 181 -1.76 -22.05 -19.58
CA ALA A 181 -2.42 -22.84 -20.60
C ALA A 181 -1.97 -24.31 -20.56
N GLU A 182 -0.69 -24.57 -20.29
CA GLU A 182 -0.16 -25.92 -20.09
C GLU A 182 -0.78 -26.61 -18.87
N LEU A 183 -0.81 -25.94 -17.72
CA LEU A 183 -1.40 -26.46 -16.49
C LEU A 183 -2.91 -26.72 -16.64
N ILE A 184 -3.65 -25.84 -17.32
CA ILE A 184 -5.08 -26.04 -17.62
C ILE A 184 -5.26 -27.27 -18.52
N ARG A 185 -4.43 -27.45 -19.55
CA ARG A 185 -4.47 -28.65 -20.40
C ARG A 185 -4.19 -29.91 -19.59
N ALA A 186 -3.13 -29.93 -18.78
CA ALA A 186 -2.77 -31.06 -17.93
C ALA A 186 -3.89 -31.41 -16.94
N ARG A 187 -4.52 -30.40 -16.33
CA ARG A 187 -5.68 -30.57 -15.46
C ARG A 187 -6.88 -31.17 -16.19
N ASN A 188 -7.18 -30.71 -17.41
CA ASN A 188 -8.30 -31.22 -18.19
C ASN A 188 -8.08 -32.68 -18.60
N VAL A 189 -6.83 -33.06 -18.93
CA VAL A 189 -6.45 -34.46 -19.15
C VAL A 189 -6.63 -35.29 -17.87
N ALA A 190 -6.18 -34.80 -16.71
CA ALA A 190 -6.36 -35.47 -15.42
C ALA A 190 -7.84 -35.69 -15.07
N ARG A 191 -8.70 -34.69 -15.30
CA ARG A 191 -10.15 -34.80 -15.14
C ARG A 191 -10.78 -35.82 -16.10
N GLY A 192 -10.37 -35.82 -17.37
CA GLY A 192 -10.82 -36.80 -18.36
C GLY A 192 -10.43 -38.24 -18.00
N GLY A 193 -9.25 -38.42 -17.41
CA GLY A 193 -8.77 -39.69 -16.87
C GLY A 193 -9.31 -40.06 -15.48
N ARG A 194 -10.24 -39.28 -14.92
CA ARG A 194 -10.78 -39.44 -13.55
C ARG A 194 -9.72 -39.41 -12.43
N ASN A 195 -8.57 -38.80 -12.68
CA ASN A 195 -7.53 -38.55 -11.67
C ASN A 195 -7.80 -37.20 -10.97
N TRP A 196 -8.72 -37.22 -10.02
CA TRP A 196 -9.16 -36.03 -9.28
C TRP A 196 -8.05 -35.44 -8.40
N ALA A 197 -7.20 -36.29 -7.82
CA ALA A 197 -6.09 -35.86 -6.97
C ALA A 197 -5.09 -34.98 -7.73
N GLU A 198 -4.73 -35.37 -8.96
CA GLU A 198 -3.83 -34.56 -9.79
C GLU A 198 -4.51 -33.28 -10.30
N ALA A 199 -5.81 -33.34 -10.61
CA ALA A 199 -6.57 -32.16 -11.02
C ALA A 199 -6.65 -31.10 -9.91
N ASP A 200 -6.79 -31.52 -8.65
CA ASP A 200 -6.79 -30.61 -7.50
C ASP A 200 -5.39 -30.12 -7.14
N ARG A 201 -4.35 -30.95 -7.29
CA ARG A 201 -2.94 -30.49 -7.16
C ARG A 201 -2.62 -29.36 -8.13
N ILE A 202 -2.99 -29.53 -9.41
CA ILE A 202 -2.76 -28.51 -10.44
C ILE A 202 -3.60 -27.25 -10.19
N ARG A 203 -4.84 -27.39 -9.68
CA ARG A 203 -5.64 -26.24 -9.27
C ARG A 203 -4.95 -25.45 -8.16
N GLY A 204 -4.37 -26.11 -7.17
CA GLY A 204 -3.58 -25.46 -6.11
C GLY A 204 -2.34 -24.73 -6.65
N GLU A 205 -1.65 -25.32 -7.62
CA GLU A 205 -0.49 -24.69 -8.30
C GLU A 205 -0.91 -23.40 -9.03
N LEU A 206 -2.02 -23.45 -9.77
CA LEU A 206 -2.60 -22.28 -10.44
C LEU A 206 -3.05 -21.22 -9.44
N GLU A 207 -3.69 -21.61 -8.34
CA GLU A 207 -4.09 -20.65 -7.29
C GLU A 207 -2.89 -19.98 -6.61
N ALA A 208 -1.78 -20.70 -6.43
CA ALA A 208 -0.53 -20.14 -5.90
C ALA A 208 0.12 -19.15 -6.87
N MET A 209 -0.08 -19.34 -8.18
CA MET A 209 0.29 -18.39 -9.23
C MET A 209 -0.68 -17.20 -9.33
N GLY A 210 -1.69 -17.11 -8.46
CA GLY A 210 -2.70 -16.08 -8.52
C GLY A 210 -3.69 -16.28 -9.68
N VAL A 211 -3.97 -17.51 -10.08
CA VAL A 211 -4.94 -17.87 -11.13
C VAL A 211 -6.10 -18.66 -10.53
N VAL A 212 -7.32 -18.16 -10.69
CA VAL A 212 -8.57 -18.83 -10.29
C VAL A 212 -9.25 -19.40 -11.53
N LEU A 213 -9.56 -20.69 -11.50
CA LEU A 213 -10.25 -21.37 -12.59
C LEU A 213 -11.77 -21.28 -12.45
N LYS A 214 -12.45 -21.05 -13.58
CA LYS A 214 -13.91 -21.12 -13.74
C LYS A 214 -14.24 -22.20 -14.76
N ASP A 215 -14.84 -23.30 -14.30
CA ASP A 215 -15.32 -24.36 -15.21
C ASP A 215 -16.75 -24.03 -15.64
N GLY A 216 -17.00 -23.97 -16.95
CA GLY A 216 -18.31 -23.75 -17.55
C GLY A 216 -18.65 -24.75 -18.67
N PRO A 217 -19.85 -24.66 -19.25
CA PRO A 217 -20.30 -25.55 -20.34
C PRO A 217 -19.40 -25.46 -21.59
N GLU A 218 -18.78 -24.31 -21.81
CA GLU A 218 -17.90 -24.04 -22.96
C GLU A 218 -16.41 -24.35 -22.68
N GLY A 219 -16.09 -24.83 -21.48
CA GLY A 219 -14.72 -25.19 -21.07
C GLY A 219 -14.26 -24.50 -19.79
N THR A 220 -12.96 -24.63 -19.50
CA THR A 220 -12.32 -23.97 -18.34
C THR A 220 -11.78 -22.61 -18.78
N SER A 221 -12.37 -21.54 -18.25
CA SER A 221 -11.80 -20.18 -18.28
C SER A 221 -11.06 -19.89 -16.97
N TRP A 222 -10.29 -18.81 -16.93
CA TRP A 222 -9.56 -18.42 -15.74
C TRP A 222 -9.55 -16.90 -15.56
N GLU A 223 -9.40 -16.47 -14.31
CA GLU A 223 -9.18 -15.07 -13.95
C GLU A 223 -8.06 -14.97 -12.93
N LEU A 224 -7.46 -13.79 -12.76
CA LEU A 224 -6.48 -13.59 -11.71
C LEU A 224 -7.16 -13.53 -10.33
N LYS A 225 -6.58 -14.23 -9.36
CA LYS A 225 -7.00 -14.24 -7.96
C LYS A 225 -6.88 -12.82 -7.42
N ARG A 226 -8.03 -12.25 -7.06
CA ARG A 226 -8.19 -10.94 -6.44
C ARG A 226 -7.48 -10.90 -5.09
#